data_AF-A0A6P5APK0-F1
#
_entry.id   AF-A0A6P5APK0-F1
#
_cell.length_a   1.000
_cell.length_b   1.000
_cell.length_c   1.000
_cell.angle_alpha   90.00
_cell.angle_beta   90.00
_cell.angle_gamma   90.00
#
_symmetry.space_group_name_H-M   'P 1'
#
loop_
_entity.id
_entity.type
_entity.pdbx_description
1 polymer ?
#
loop_
_entity_poly.entity_id
_entity_poly.type
_entity_poly.pdbx_seq_one_letter_code
_entity_poly.pdbx_strand_id
1 'polypeptide(L)'
;MWSVFLLCLVGFSQHAPAAVVPGIFQGPQYACPGVMCDVWCPFGHVQDDNGCDTCACNNAPQSLCTPVMCDMYCPNGWAQDENGCDVCSCDDTGSKCPPLPCDVWCPYGHVQDDNGCDTCMCNEAPVCPDVMCGLWCPNGVLQDENGCDTCRCDWDGLMVG
;
A
#
# COMPACT_ATOMS: atom_id res chain seq x y z
N MET A 1 -30.84 38.25 -57.79
CA MET A 1 -31.99 38.57 -58.67
C MET A 1 -32.36 37.26 -59.35
N TRP A 2 -33.51 36.61 -59.15
CA TRP A 2 -34.79 36.93 -58.46
C TRP A 2 -35.16 35.79 -57.48
N SER A 3 -35.72 36.07 -56.30
CA SER A 3 -37.18 36.06 -55.97
C SER A 3 -37.91 34.75 -56.36
N VAL A 4 -38.09 33.81 -55.42
CA VAL A 4 -39.26 33.61 -54.51
C VAL A 4 -40.54 33.19 -55.26
N PHE A 5 -41.07 31.98 -54.98
CA PHE A 5 -42.41 31.70 -54.40
C PHE A 5 -42.69 30.17 -54.32
N LEU A 6 -43.17 29.73 -53.14
CA LEU A 6 -44.23 28.73 -52.85
C LEU A 6 -44.43 27.59 -53.88
N LEU A 7 -44.43 26.28 -53.56
CA LEU A 7 -44.78 25.51 -52.35
C LEU A 7 -44.00 24.14 -52.39
N CYS A 8 -44.18 23.10 -51.56
CA CYS A 8 -45.30 22.69 -50.70
C CYS A 8 -44.86 21.88 -49.44
N LEU A 9 -45.84 21.28 -48.76
CA LEU A 9 -45.77 20.46 -47.55
C LEU A 9 -45.39 18.99 -47.83
N VAL A 10 -44.37 18.47 -47.14
CA VAL A 10 -44.39 17.17 -46.45
C VAL A 10 -43.34 17.19 -45.34
N GLY A 11 -43.72 16.78 -44.13
CA GLY A 11 -42.91 17.01 -42.93
C GLY A 11 -41.70 16.08 -42.84
N PHE A 12 -40.53 16.68 -42.61
CA PHE A 12 -39.35 15.97 -42.12
C PHE A 12 -38.90 16.62 -40.81
N SER A 13 -39.32 16.03 -39.68
CA SER A 13 -38.77 16.36 -38.36
C SER A 13 -37.35 15.81 -38.29
N GLN A 14 -36.36 16.68 -38.50
CA GLN A 14 -34.94 16.32 -38.48
C GLN A 14 -34.44 16.20 -37.04
N HIS A 15 -34.80 15.12 -36.35
CA HIS A 15 -34.11 14.68 -35.14
C HIS A 15 -33.04 13.65 -35.52
N ALA A 16 -31.84 14.15 -35.81
CA ALA A 16 -30.62 13.37 -35.90
C ALA A 16 -29.92 13.32 -34.52
N PRO A 17 -29.08 12.32 -34.24
CA PRO A 17 -29.33 11.44 -33.11
C PRO A 17 -28.94 12.01 -31.74
N ALA A 18 -29.73 11.65 -30.73
CA ALA A 18 -29.29 11.71 -29.34
C ALA A 18 -28.04 10.84 -29.16
N ALA A 19 -27.06 11.35 -28.41
CA ALA A 19 -25.80 10.65 -28.17
C ALA A 19 -26.06 9.30 -27.48
N VAL A 20 -25.53 8.23 -28.07
CA VAL A 20 -25.35 6.96 -27.35
C VAL A 20 -24.33 7.19 -26.24
N VAL A 21 -24.80 7.29 -25.00
CA VAL A 21 -23.97 7.16 -23.80
C VAL A 21 -23.67 5.66 -23.59
N PRO A 22 -22.41 5.21 -23.76
CA PRO A 22 -22.05 3.84 -23.45
C PRO A 22 -21.89 3.73 -21.93
N GLY A 23 -22.87 3.17 -21.23
CA GLY A 23 -22.76 3.05 -19.77
C GLY A 23 -23.97 2.54 -18.99
N ILE A 24 -25.14 2.35 -19.62
CA ILE A 24 -26.32 1.80 -18.93
C ILE A 24 -26.68 0.45 -19.55
N PHE A 25 -26.02 -0.60 -19.06
CA PHE A 25 -26.47 -1.98 -19.25
C PHE A 25 -27.81 -2.15 -18.51
N GLN A 26 -28.91 -1.86 -19.19
CA GLN A 26 -30.25 -2.17 -18.69
C GLN A 26 -30.49 -3.68 -18.82
N GLY A 27 -29.83 -4.45 -17.95
CA GLY A 27 -30.32 -5.78 -17.62
C GLY A 27 -31.75 -5.68 -17.05
N PRO A 28 -32.55 -6.75 -17.14
CA PRO A 28 -33.88 -6.75 -16.54
C PRO A 28 -33.73 -6.43 -15.05
N GLN A 29 -34.41 -5.38 -14.59
CA GLN A 29 -34.45 -5.00 -13.17
C GLN A 29 -35.29 -6.06 -12.42
N TYR A 30 -34.68 -7.21 -12.13
CA TYR A 30 -35.24 -8.19 -11.22
C TYR A 30 -35.18 -7.59 -9.81
N ALA A 31 -36.25 -6.89 -9.44
CA ALA A 31 -36.39 -6.34 -8.11
C ALA A 31 -36.52 -7.51 -7.13
N CYS A 32 -35.47 -7.75 -6.35
CA CYS A 32 -35.51 -8.76 -5.30
C CYS A 32 -36.71 -8.48 -4.38
N PRO A 33 -37.53 -9.49 -4.05
CA PRO A 33 -38.54 -9.31 -3.01
C PRO A 33 -37.85 -8.91 -1.71
N GLY A 34 -38.44 -8.00 -0.93
CA GLY A 34 -37.85 -7.53 0.31
C GLY A 34 -37.81 -8.64 1.37
N VAL A 35 -36.73 -9.41 1.40
CA VAL A 35 -36.55 -10.53 2.31
C VAL A 35 -36.18 -10.00 3.69
N MET A 36 -37.19 -9.78 4.54
CA MET A 36 -36.98 -9.47 5.95
C MET A 36 -36.66 -10.77 6.70
N CYS A 37 -35.36 -11.04 6.89
CA CYS A 37 -34.89 -12.15 7.71
C CYS A 37 -34.43 -11.60 9.08
N ASP A 38 -34.92 -12.14 10.20
CA ASP A 38 -34.47 -11.76 11.56
C ASP A 38 -33.09 -12.35 11.94
N VAL A 39 -32.25 -12.69 10.95
CA VAL A 39 -30.92 -13.28 11.13
C VAL A 39 -29.85 -12.32 10.63
N TRP A 40 -28.87 -12.04 11.50
CA TRP A 40 -27.68 -11.29 11.13
C TRP A 40 -26.56 -12.26 10.74
N CYS A 41 -26.16 -12.25 9.46
CA CYS A 41 -25.10 -13.08 8.94
C CYS A 41 -23.76 -12.31 8.93
N PRO A 42 -22.76 -12.65 9.78
CA PRO A 42 -21.50 -11.90 9.87
C PRO A 42 -20.63 -11.97 8.61
N PHE A 43 -20.87 -12.95 7.74
CA PHE A 43 -20.16 -13.16 6.46
C PHE A 43 -21.08 -12.93 5.24
N GLY A 44 -22.19 -12.22 5.43
CA GLY A 44 -23.19 -11.97 4.39
C GLY A 44 -24.13 -13.16 4.13
N HIS A 45 -25.07 -12.92 3.23
CA HIS A 45 -26.13 -13.86 2.86
C HIS A 45 -25.75 -14.67 1.62
N VAL A 46 -26.30 -15.88 1.50
CA VAL A 46 -26.23 -16.70 0.28
C VAL A 46 -27.19 -16.11 -0.75
N GLN A 47 -26.74 -15.94 -1.98
CA GLN A 47 -27.56 -15.42 -3.08
C GLN A 47 -28.17 -16.53 -3.93
N ASP A 48 -29.35 -16.27 -4.50
CA ASP A 48 -30.01 -17.15 -5.47
C ASP A 48 -29.44 -16.99 -6.90
N ASP A 49 -29.96 -17.77 -7.85
CA ASP A 49 -29.55 -17.72 -9.27
C ASP A 49 -29.79 -16.35 -9.94
N ASN A 50 -30.56 -15.45 -9.32
CA ASN A 50 -30.84 -14.08 -9.78
C ASN A 50 -29.97 -13.03 -9.06
N GLY A 51 -29.13 -13.43 -8.11
CA GLY A 51 -28.31 -12.53 -7.29
C GLY A 51 -29.05 -11.91 -6.10
N CYS A 52 -30.19 -12.46 -5.69
CA CYS A 52 -30.96 -11.97 -4.55
C CYS A 52 -30.56 -12.69 -3.25
N ASP A 53 -30.33 -11.91 -2.19
CA ASP A 53 -29.99 -12.43 -0.86
C ASP A 53 -31.11 -13.31 -0.30
N THR A 54 -30.74 -14.48 0.23
CA THR A 54 -31.64 -15.43 0.91
C THR A 54 -31.46 -15.36 2.44
N CYS A 55 -32.37 -15.96 3.21
CA CYS A 55 -32.20 -16.06 4.67
C CYS A 55 -31.14 -17.08 5.13
N ALA A 56 -30.31 -17.62 4.23
CA ALA A 56 -29.16 -18.47 4.59
C ALA A 56 -27.88 -17.64 4.69
N CYS A 57 -27.06 -17.88 5.71
CA CYS A 57 -25.77 -17.22 5.87
C CYS A 57 -24.66 -17.93 5.09
N ASN A 58 -23.69 -17.17 4.58
CA ASN A 58 -22.43 -17.74 4.13
C ASN A 58 -21.68 -18.34 5.32
N ASN A 59 -20.94 -19.42 5.07
CA ASN A 59 -19.97 -19.93 6.03
C ASN A 59 -18.86 -18.90 6.26
N ALA A 60 -18.19 -18.99 7.42
CA ALA A 60 -16.98 -18.23 7.65
C ALA A 60 -15.97 -18.48 6.51
N PRO A 61 -15.31 -17.44 5.96
CA PRO A 61 -14.20 -17.65 5.06
C PRO A 61 -13.16 -18.47 5.81
N GLN A 62 -12.76 -19.60 5.24
CA GLN A 62 -11.71 -20.40 5.86
C GLN A 62 -10.41 -19.61 5.73
N SER A 63 -9.97 -19.04 6.86
CA SER A 63 -8.60 -18.57 7.01
C SER A 63 -7.68 -19.72 6.61
N LEU A 64 -6.90 -19.52 5.54
CA LEU A 64 -5.96 -20.54 5.07
C LEU A 64 -4.93 -20.89 6.15
N CYS A 65 -4.66 -19.95 7.06
CA CYS A 65 -3.77 -20.11 8.20
C CYS A 65 -4.56 -20.39 9.48
N THR A 66 -4.15 -21.43 10.20
CA THR A 66 -4.55 -21.68 11.59
C THR A 66 -3.79 -20.75 12.53
N PRO A 67 -4.41 -20.20 13.60
CA PRO A 67 -3.70 -19.41 14.59
C PRO A 67 -2.55 -20.19 15.24
N VAL A 68 -1.43 -19.51 15.48
CA VAL A 68 -0.27 -20.04 16.19
C VAL A 68 -0.63 -20.25 17.67
N MET A 69 -0.39 -21.45 18.19
CA MET A 69 -0.84 -21.90 19.52
C MET A 69 0.30 -22.07 20.55
N CYS A 70 1.44 -21.42 20.34
CA CYS A 70 2.62 -21.52 21.21
C CYS A 70 2.95 -20.19 21.88
N ASP A 71 3.25 -20.24 23.18
CA ASP A 71 3.54 -19.09 24.04
C ASP A 71 5.04 -18.73 24.02
N MET A 72 5.54 -18.26 22.89
CA MET A 72 6.94 -17.83 22.71
C MET A 72 7.03 -16.45 22.09
N TYR A 73 7.95 -15.62 22.59
CA TYR A 73 8.17 -14.26 22.09
C TYR A 73 9.33 -14.25 21.10
N CYS A 74 9.03 -13.95 19.85
CA CYS A 74 10.01 -13.79 18.79
C CYS A 74 10.24 -12.30 18.52
N PRO A 75 11.44 -11.75 18.81
CA PRO A 75 11.71 -10.30 18.67
C PRO A 75 11.62 -9.81 17.22
N ASN A 76 11.88 -10.72 16.26
CA ASN A 76 11.86 -10.46 14.82
C ASN A 76 10.56 -10.89 14.13
N GLY A 77 9.56 -11.35 14.88
CA GLY A 77 8.34 -11.95 14.33
C GLY A 77 8.44 -13.48 14.13
N TRP A 78 7.36 -14.05 13.62
CA TRP A 78 7.21 -15.50 13.42
C TRP A 78 7.71 -15.91 12.04
N ALA A 79 8.33 -17.09 11.96
CA ALA A 79 8.61 -17.72 10.68
C ALA A 79 7.30 -18.12 9.99
N GLN A 80 7.30 -18.15 8.66
CA GLN A 80 6.14 -18.53 7.85
C GLN A 80 6.41 -19.80 7.03
N ASP A 81 5.35 -20.56 6.74
CA ASP A 81 5.39 -21.73 5.85
C ASP A 81 5.31 -21.34 4.35
N GLU A 82 5.31 -22.35 3.47
CA GLU A 82 5.20 -22.15 2.01
C GLU A 82 3.90 -21.46 1.55
N ASN A 83 2.88 -21.38 2.43
CA ASN A 83 1.60 -20.72 2.17
C ASN A 83 1.54 -19.30 2.77
N GLY A 84 2.60 -18.84 3.44
CA GLY A 84 2.63 -17.56 4.15
C GLY A 84 1.93 -17.60 5.51
N CYS A 85 1.78 -18.78 6.12
CA CYS A 85 1.16 -18.95 7.42
C CYS A 85 2.22 -19.03 8.54
N ASP A 86 2.04 -18.23 9.59
CA ASP A 86 2.92 -18.23 10.76
C ASP A 86 3.00 -19.62 11.41
N VAL A 87 4.21 -20.05 11.77
CA VAL A 87 4.49 -21.33 12.46
C VAL A 87 5.12 -21.11 13.82
N CYS A 88 5.17 -22.15 14.66
CA CYS A 88 5.84 -22.13 15.98
C CYS A 88 7.38 -22.13 15.91
N SER A 89 7.94 -21.15 15.20
CA SER A 89 9.36 -20.83 15.14
C SER A 89 9.52 -19.32 14.96
N CYS A 90 10.61 -18.75 15.47
CA CYS A 90 10.94 -17.35 15.19
C CYS A 90 11.52 -17.19 13.79
N ASP A 91 11.35 -16.00 13.22
CA ASP A 91 12.02 -15.62 11.98
C ASP A 91 13.50 -15.29 12.25
N ASP A 92 14.38 -16.21 11.89
CA ASP A 92 15.84 -16.05 11.95
C ASP A 92 16.39 -15.19 10.78
N THR A 93 15.55 -14.74 9.83
CA THR A 93 15.95 -13.85 8.73
C THR A 93 15.86 -12.36 9.10
N GLY A 94 15.07 -12.01 10.11
CA GLY A 94 15.11 -10.69 10.74
C GLY A 94 16.47 -10.40 11.38
N SER A 95 16.81 -9.11 11.49
CA SER A 95 18.10 -8.64 12.01
C SER A 95 18.50 -9.37 13.30
N LYS A 96 19.76 -9.86 13.38
CA LYS A 96 20.29 -10.58 14.55
C LYS A 96 20.31 -9.76 15.85
N CYS A 97 20.00 -8.47 15.74
CA CYS A 97 20.04 -7.50 16.81
C CYS A 97 18.64 -7.27 17.37
N PRO A 98 18.44 -7.36 18.69
CA PRO A 98 17.15 -7.03 19.29
C PRO A 98 16.83 -5.54 19.06
N PRO A 99 15.54 -5.15 19.12
CA PRO A 99 15.14 -3.74 19.06
C PRO A 99 15.92 -2.90 20.09
N LEU A 100 16.51 -1.79 19.64
CA LEU A 100 17.32 -0.91 20.47
C LEU A 100 16.47 -0.34 21.63
N PRO A 101 16.81 -0.58 22.91
CA PRO A 101 15.93 -0.28 24.04
C PRO A 101 15.99 1.19 24.51
N CYS A 102 16.23 2.13 23.59
CA CYS A 102 16.40 3.55 23.90
C CYS A 102 16.13 4.46 22.71
N ASP A 103 15.32 5.51 22.94
CA ASP A 103 15.00 6.55 21.95
C ASP A 103 16.05 7.66 21.90
N VAL A 104 17.34 7.29 21.77
CA VAL A 104 18.44 8.27 21.63
C VAL A 104 18.80 8.46 20.16
N TRP A 105 18.75 9.69 19.67
CA TRP A 105 19.21 10.01 18.32
C TRP A 105 20.70 10.38 18.33
N CYS A 106 21.52 9.52 17.73
CA CYS A 106 22.96 9.75 17.59
C CYS A 106 23.28 10.30 16.18
N PRO A 107 23.76 11.56 16.03
CA PRO A 107 24.01 12.16 14.72
C PRO A 107 25.16 11.52 13.93
N TYR A 108 26.05 10.78 14.61
CA TYR A 108 27.17 10.03 14.02
C TYR A 108 26.98 8.50 14.17
N GLY A 109 25.73 8.05 14.32
CA GLY A 109 25.40 6.64 14.55
C GLY A 109 25.72 6.15 15.97
N HIS A 110 25.37 4.89 16.20
CA HIS A 110 25.50 4.21 17.49
C HIS A 110 26.81 3.42 17.55
N VAL A 111 27.33 3.24 18.76
CA VAL A 111 28.39 2.27 19.05
C VAL A 111 27.79 0.88 18.93
N GLN A 112 28.46 -0.03 18.22
CA GLN A 112 28.02 -1.41 18.06
C GLN A 112 28.70 -2.35 19.06
N ASP A 113 28.01 -3.43 19.44
CA ASP A 113 28.55 -4.52 20.25
C ASP A 113 29.39 -5.52 19.40
N ASP A 114 29.94 -6.55 20.05
CA ASP A 114 30.74 -7.60 19.39
C ASP A 114 29.96 -8.40 18.31
N ASN A 115 28.63 -8.29 18.27
CA ASN A 115 27.76 -8.94 17.28
C ASN A 115 27.41 -8.00 16.11
N GLY A 116 27.85 -6.74 16.14
CA GLY A 116 27.48 -5.70 15.18
C GLY A 116 26.13 -5.03 15.46
N CYS A 117 25.65 -5.09 16.71
CA CYS A 117 24.35 -4.56 17.10
C CYS A 117 24.47 -3.22 17.80
N ASP A 118 23.65 -2.25 17.37
CA ASP A 118 23.63 -0.90 17.93
C ASP A 118 23.34 -0.90 19.44
N THR A 119 24.06 -0.06 20.18
CA THR A 119 23.90 0.14 21.62
C THR A 119 23.37 1.54 21.93
N CYS A 120 22.96 1.78 23.18
CA CYS A 120 22.49 3.10 23.63
C CYS A 120 23.59 4.15 23.82
N MET A 121 24.77 3.94 23.23
CA MET A 121 25.90 4.86 23.27
C MET A 121 26.13 5.43 21.86
N CYS A 122 26.29 6.75 21.75
CA CYS A 122 26.58 7.39 20.46
C CYS A 122 28.09 7.36 20.16
N ASN A 123 28.44 7.30 18.89
CA ASN A 123 29.80 7.55 18.45
C ASN A 123 30.20 9.01 18.72
N GLU A 124 31.49 9.25 18.97
CA GLU A 124 32.04 10.60 19.05
C GLU A 124 32.03 11.27 17.66
N ALA A 125 32.02 12.60 17.63
CA ALA A 125 32.07 13.34 16.37
C ALA A 125 33.39 13.08 15.63
N PRO A 126 33.36 12.76 14.33
CA PRO A 126 34.58 12.54 13.55
C PRO A 126 35.41 13.82 13.47
N VAL A 127 36.73 13.69 13.58
CA VAL A 127 37.66 14.81 13.50
C VAL A 127 37.90 15.17 12.04
N CYS A 128 37.01 15.98 11.47
CA CYS A 128 37.08 16.41 10.08
C CYS A 128 37.95 17.68 9.91
N PRO A 129 38.69 17.80 8.80
CA PRO A 129 39.37 19.04 8.44
C PRO A 129 38.36 20.12 8.02
N ASP A 130 38.65 21.40 8.29
CA ASP A 130 37.83 22.54 7.83
C ASP A 130 37.86 22.68 6.30
N VAL A 131 36.93 22.01 5.61
CA VAL A 131 36.79 22.05 4.15
C VAL A 131 35.64 22.95 3.71
N MET A 132 35.96 24.17 3.32
CA MET A 132 34.99 25.15 2.81
C MET A 132 34.64 24.87 1.33
N CYS A 133 33.75 23.91 1.11
CA CYS A 133 33.26 23.56 -0.23
C CYS A 133 32.25 24.61 -0.72
N GLY A 134 32.63 25.42 -1.72
CA GLY A 134 31.75 26.43 -2.35
C GLY A 134 30.66 25.86 -3.28
N LEU A 135 30.14 24.68 -2.98
CA LEU A 135 29.22 23.91 -3.81
C LEU A 135 27.84 23.83 -3.12
N TRP A 136 26.77 24.07 -3.89
CA TRP A 136 25.42 23.79 -3.44
C TRP A 136 24.94 22.47 -4.07
N CYS A 137 24.71 21.47 -3.24
CA CYS A 137 24.30 20.13 -3.66
C CYS A 137 22.86 19.87 -3.21
N PRO A 138 21.91 19.53 -4.12
CA PRO A 138 20.50 19.40 -3.78
C PRO A 138 20.19 18.19 -2.88
N ASN A 139 20.97 17.11 -3.00
CA ASN A 139 20.83 15.89 -2.18
C ASN A 139 21.86 15.80 -1.04
N GLY A 140 22.62 16.87 -0.79
CA GLY A 140 23.76 16.85 0.13
C GLY A 140 25.09 16.44 -0.52
N VAL A 141 26.11 16.30 0.32
CA VAL A 141 27.50 15.99 -0.05
C VAL A 141 27.84 14.54 0.29
N LEU A 142 28.73 13.94 -0.50
CA LEU A 142 29.27 12.61 -0.22
C LEU A 142 30.23 12.69 0.97
N GLN A 143 30.16 11.72 1.87
CA GLN A 143 31.09 11.56 2.99
C GLN A 143 32.19 10.54 2.66
N ASP A 144 33.32 10.65 3.35
CA ASP A 144 34.42 9.67 3.28
C ASP A 144 34.23 8.50 4.26
N GLU A 145 35.21 7.59 4.32
CA GLU A 145 35.21 6.43 5.22
C GLU A 145 35.17 6.78 6.72
N ASN A 146 35.45 8.05 7.08
CA ASN A 146 35.40 8.57 8.45
C ASN A 146 34.09 9.35 8.73
N GLY A 147 33.17 9.43 7.78
CA GLY A 147 31.95 10.26 7.89
C GLY A 147 32.19 11.76 7.70
N CYS A 148 33.33 12.16 7.10
CA CYS A 148 33.63 13.56 6.84
C CYS A 148 33.15 14.02 5.47
N ASP A 149 32.46 15.16 5.43
CA ASP A 149 31.94 15.78 4.21
C ASP A 149 33.05 16.06 3.19
N THR A 150 32.85 15.59 1.96
CA THR A 150 33.76 15.84 0.83
C THR A 150 33.20 16.92 -0.09
N CYS A 151 34.06 17.61 -0.86
CA CYS A 151 33.61 18.57 -1.87
C CYS A 151 33.06 17.90 -3.15
N ARG A 152 32.17 16.91 -3.01
CA ARG A 152 31.47 16.21 -4.09
C ARG A 152 30.00 16.03 -3.71
N CYS A 153 29.08 16.36 -4.61
CA CYS A 153 27.65 16.13 -4.40
C CYS A 153 27.26 14.66 -4.56
N ASP A 154 26.24 14.22 -3.82
CA ASP A 154 25.51 13.00 -4.13
C ASP A 154 24.53 13.25 -5.31
N TRP A 155 24.66 12.45 -6.36
CA TRP A 155 23.82 12.52 -7.57
C TRP A 155 22.88 11.31 -7.72
N ASP A 156 23.09 10.23 -6.97
CA ASP A 156 22.39 8.96 -7.17
C ASP A 156 20.99 8.95 -6.51
N GLY A 157 20.78 9.80 -5.50
CA GLY A 157 19.47 10.03 -4.87
C GLY A 157 18.37 10.63 -5.76
N LEU A 158 18.63 10.89 -7.05
CA LEU A 158 17.68 11.53 -7.98
C LEU A 158 16.93 10.57 -8.92
N MET A 159 17.15 9.26 -8.83
CA MET A 159 16.62 8.25 -9.79
C MET A 159 15.56 7.32 -9.19
N VAL A 160 14.79 7.79 -8.20
CA VAL A 160 13.59 7.11 -7.69
C VAL A 160 12.38 8.04 -7.85
N GLY A 161 11.82 8.07 -9.06
CA GLY A 161 10.65 8.87 -9.45
C GLY A 161 9.99 8.32 -10.71
#